data_AF-A0A1H9QAJ5-F1
#
_entry.id   AF-A0A1H9QAJ5-F1
#
_cell.length_a   1.000
_cell.length_b   1.000
_cell.length_c   1.000
_cell.angle_alpha   90.00
_cell.angle_beta   90.00
_cell.angle_gamma   90.00
#
_symmetry.space_group_name_H-M   'P 1'
#
loop_
_entity.id
_entity.type
_entity.pdbx_description
1 polymer ?
#
loop_
_entity_poly.entity_id
_entity_poly.type
_entity_poly.pdbx_seq_one_letter_code
_entity_poly.pdbx_strand_id
1 'polypeptide(L)'
;MEEIFSPKFAKDHPDYALECEEALDLPVQELIEDAVQAGWDNRTIFKALAKLAGAKALAYEEDPDPEDDPALSDSSTPEFGTFPVE
;
A
#
# COMPACT_ATOMS: atom_id res chain seq x y z
N MET A 1 -4.74 15.59 -9.72
CA MET A 1 -3.87 14.44 -9.43
C MET A 1 -3.34 14.66 -8.04
N GLU A 2 -4.17 14.37 -7.05
CA GLU A 2 -3.71 14.32 -5.67
C GLU A 2 -2.74 13.14 -5.53
N GLU A 3 -1.52 13.43 -5.11
CA GLU A 3 -0.47 12.44 -4.92
C GLU A 3 -0.81 11.62 -3.67
N ILE A 4 -0.88 10.30 -3.79
CA ILE A 4 -1.03 9.41 -2.64
C ILE A 4 0.21 9.65 -1.76
N PHE A 5 0.00 10.22 -0.56
CA PHE A 5 1.11 10.56 0.32
C PHE A 5 1.87 9.30 0.74
N SER A 6 3.20 9.40 0.80
CA SER A 6 4.03 8.35 1.35
C SER A 6 3.58 8.02 2.79
N PRO A 7 3.51 6.74 3.17
CA PRO A 7 3.09 6.36 4.51
C PRO A 7 4.01 7.02 5.54
N LYS A 8 3.41 7.74 6.50
CA LYS A 8 4.11 8.34 7.63
C LYS A 8 4.31 7.33 8.74
N PHE A 9 3.41 6.35 8.84
CA PHE A 9 3.53 5.26 9.79
C PHE A 9 4.23 4.04 9.17
N ALA A 10 4.94 3.28 9.99
CA ALA A 10 5.50 1.99 9.58
C ALA A 10 4.38 0.95 9.45
N LYS A 11 4.60 -0.12 8.66
CA LYS A 11 3.65 -1.22 8.45
C LYS A 11 3.14 -1.87 9.76
N ASP A 12 3.91 -1.77 10.85
CA ASP A 12 3.59 -2.34 12.17
C ASP A 12 2.69 -1.43 13.03
N HIS A 13 2.43 -0.18 12.60
CA HIS A 13 1.62 0.75 13.37
C HIS A 13 0.12 0.47 13.19
N PRO A 14 -0.69 0.48 14.26
CA PRO A 14 -2.13 0.23 14.18
C PRO A 14 -2.85 1.24 13.27
N ASP A 15 -2.34 2.48 13.19
CA ASP A 15 -2.89 3.53 12.34
C ASP A 15 -2.38 3.49 10.88
N TYR A 16 -1.51 2.55 10.50
CA TYR A 16 -1.03 2.41 9.12
C TYR A 16 -2.18 2.10 8.14
N ALA A 17 -3.10 1.22 8.56
CA ALA A 17 -4.28 0.89 7.77
C ALA A 17 -5.19 2.12 7.60
N LEU A 18 -5.42 2.86 8.69
CA LEU A 18 -6.27 4.05 8.70
C LEU A 18 -5.68 5.18 7.85
N GLU A 19 -4.36 5.40 7.92
CA GLU A 19 -3.67 6.39 7.07
C GLU A 19 -3.72 6.00 5.59
N CYS A 20 -3.61 4.69 5.28
CA CYS A 20 -3.76 4.21 3.92
C CYS A 20 -5.19 4.43 3.39
N GLU A 21 -6.21 4.20 4.22
CA GLU A 21 -7.60 4.50 3.88
C GLU A 21 -7.81 5.99 3.63
N GLU A 22 -7.31 6.87 4.51
CA GLU A 22 -7.43 8.33 4.34
C GLU A 22 -6.69 8.84 3.09
N ALA A 23 -5.51 8.29 2.78
CA ALA A 23 -4.75 8.66 1.60
C ALA A 23 -5.44 8.18 0.30
N LEU A 24 -6.23 7.11 0.36
CA LEU A 24 -6.97 6.57 -0.79
C LEU A 24 -8.39 7.14 -0.94
N ASP A 25 -8.98 7.70 0.12
CA ASP A 25 -10.35 8.22 0.11
C ASP A 25 -10.56 9.31 -0.96
N LEU A 26 -9.72 10.35 -0.95
CA LEU A 26 -9.73 11.44 -1.93
C LEU A 26 -9.57 10.98 -3.39
N PRO A 27 -8.53 10.22 -3.78
CA PRO A 27 -8.36 9.79 -5.16
C PRO A 27 -9.44 8.80 -5.61
N VAL A 28 -9.99 7.98 -4.71
CA VAL A 28 -11.13 7.11 -5.03
C VAL A 28 -12.39 7.95 -5.27
N GLN A 29 -12.61 9.00 -4.48
CA GLN A 29 -13.72 9.91 -4.68
C GLN A 29 -13.61 10.62 -6.05
N GLU A 30 -12.44 11.17 -6.39
CA GLU A 30 -12.21 11.79 -7.71
C GLU A 30 -12.49 10.82 -8.85
N LEU A 31 -12.05 9.55 -8.73
CA LEU A 31 -12.31 8.51 -9.72
C LEU A 31 -13.82 8.21 -9.88
N ILE A 32 -14.56 8.19 -8.78
CA ILE A 32 -16.02 8.01 -8.81
C ILE A 32 -16.67 9.21 -9.51
N GLU A 33 -16.25 10.43 -9.19
CA GLU A 33 -16.77 11.65 -9.81
C GLU A 33 -16.51 11.68 -11.33
N ASP A 34 -15.30 11.31 -11.78
CA ASP A 34 -14.97 11.22 -13.20
C ASP A 34 -15.82 10.15 -13.92
N ALA A 35 -16.01 8.99 -13.29
CA ALA A 35 -16.87 7.93 -13.82
C ALA A 35 -18.35 8.38 -13.88
N VAL A 36 -18.84 9.10 -12.87
CA VAL A 36 -20.19 9.68 -12.89
C VAL A 36 -20.31 10.72 -14.00
N GLN A 37 -19.31 11.56 -14.20
CA GLN A 37 -19.27 12.56 -15.27
C GLN A 37 -19.24 11.91 -16.67
N ALA A 38 -18.60 10.75 -16.80
CA ALA A 38 -18.64 9.92 -18.00
C ALA A 38 -20.01 9.22 -18.21
N GLY A 39 -20.95 9.36 -17.27
CA GLY A 39 -22.33 8.86 -17.36
C GLY A 39 -22.53 7.47 -16.75
N TRP A 40 -21.57 6.97 -15.96
CA TRP A 40 -21.71 5.69 -15.27
C TRP A 40 -22.54 5.82 -14.00
N ASP A 41 -23.33 4.79 -13.70
CA ASP A 41 -24.15 4.76 -12.50
C ASP A 41 -23.29 4.49 -11.26
N ASN A 42 -23.45 5.33 -10.22
CA ASN A 42 -22.74 5.21 -8.94
C ASN A 42 -22.73 3.77 -8.41
N ARG A 43 -23.87 3.08 -8.42
CA ARG A 43 -23.97 1.71 -7.88
C ARG A 43 -23.12 0.71 -8.68
N THR A 44 -22.97 0.94 -9.97
CA THR A 44 -22.12 0.11 -10.85
C THR A 44 -20.65 0.38 -10.59
N ILE A 45 -20.28 1.65 -10.39
CA ILE A 45 -18.90 2.07 -10.09
C ILE A 45 -18.43 1.42 -8.78
N PHE A 46 -19.18 1.55 -7.69
CA PHE A 46 -18.83 0.93 -6.40
C PHE A 46 -18.68 -0.60 -6.52
N LYS A 47 -19.56 -1.26 -7.27
CA LYS A 47 -19.50 -2.71 -7.48
C LYS A 47 -18.28 -3.13 -8.31
N ALA A 48 -17.89 -2.31 -9.28
CA ALA A 48 -16.70 -2.55 -10.09
C ALA A 48 -15.42 -2.35 -9.25
N LEU A 49 -15.34 -1.26 -8.47
CA LEU A 49 -14.23 -0.98 -7.54
C LEU A 49 -14.02 -2.12 -6.55
N ALA A 50 -15.08 -2.60 -5.89
CA ALA A 50 -14.98 -3.71 -4.94
C ALA A 50 -14.46 -5.00 -5.60
N LYS A 51 -14.92 -5.30 -6.83
CA LYS A 51 -14.41 -6.45 -7.59
C LYS A 51 -12.95 -6.30 -8.00
N LEU A 52 -12.55 -5.10 -8.42
CA LEU A 52 -11.17 -4.82 -8.81
C LEU A 52 -10.23 -4.92 -7.61
N ALA A 53 -10.61 -4.35 -6.46
CA ALA A 53 -9.84 -4.45 -5.22
C ALA A 53 -9.66 -5.92 -4.81
N GLY A 54 -10.72 -6.72 -4.83
CA GLY A 54 -10.64 -8.16 -4.52
C GLY A 54 -9.77 -8.94 -5.51
N ALA A 55 -9.87 -8.66 -6.81
CA ALA A 55 -9.04 -9.31 -7.82
C ALA A 55 -7.56 -8.95 -7.68
N LYS A 56 -7.25 -7.69 -7.33
CA LYS A 56 -5.89 -7.22 -7.05
C LYS A 56 -5.32 -7.90 -5.81
N ALA A 57 -6.09 -7.98 -4.73
CA ALA A 57 -5.68 -8.67 -3.51
C ALA A 57 -5.37 -10.14 -3.78
N LEU A 58 -6.25 -10.86 -4.48
CA LEU A 58 -6.05 -12.26 -4.84
C LEU A 58 -4.77 -12.46 -5.67
N ALA A 59 -4.51 -11.57 -6.63
CA ALA A 59 -3.29 -11.62 -7.43
C ALA A 59 -2.02 -11.38 -6.59
N TYR A 60 -2.09 -10.50 -5.58
CA TYR A 60 -1.00 -10.28 -4.62
C TYR A 60 -0.78 -11.47 -3.68
N GLU A 61 -1.84 -12.20 -3.30
CA GLU A 61 -1.72 -13.44 -2.52
C GLU A 61 -1.06 -14.56 -3.33
N GLU A 62 -1.29 -14.60 -4.65
CA GLU A 62 -0.69 -15.60 -5.55
C GLU A 62 0.79 -15.32 -5.86
N ASP A 63 1.21 -14.05 -5.91
CA ASP A 63 2.59 -13.63 -6.14
C ASP A 63 2.98 -12.54 -5.11
N PRO A 64 3.34 -12.92 -3.88
CA PRO A 64 3.72 -11.95 -2.86
C PRO A 64 5.03 -11.26 -3.28
N ASP A 65 4.98 -9.93 -3.33
CA ASP A 65 6.13 -9.10 -3.64
C ASP A 65 7.26 -9.37 -2.63
N PRO A 66 8.51 -9.68 -3.08
CA PRO A 66 9.63 -10.00 -2.19
C PRO A 66 10.03 -8.83 -1.26
N GLU A 67 9.46 -7.64 -1.44
CA GLU A 67 9.67 -6.45 -0.59
C GLU A 67 8.84 -6.47 0.71
N ASP A 68 7.91 -7.41 0.89
CA ASP A 68 7.21 -7.63 2.17
C ASP A 68 7.97 -8.61 3.09
N ASP A 69 9.08 -9.19 2.64
CA ASP A 69 9.93 -10.07 3.43
C ASP A 69 10.77 -9.23 4.43
N PRO A 70 10.49 -9.28 5.75
CA PRO A 70 11.27 -8.54 6.75
C PRO A 70 12.71 -9.07 6.88
N ALA A 71 13.08 -10.14 6.17
CA ALA A 71 14.39 -10.76 6.21
C ALA A 71 15.51 -9.92 5.58
N LEU A 72 15.20 -8.84 4.84
CA LEU A 72 16.22 -7.97 4.22
C LEU A 72 16.62 -6.75 5.07
N SER A 73 16.08 -6.60 6.29
CA SER A 73 16.54 -5.57 7.23
C SER A 73 17.64 -6.05 8.18
N ASP A 74 18.02 -7.33 8.13
CA ASP A 74 19.16 -7.87 8.86
C ASP A 74 20.18 -8.49 7.88
N SER A 75 20.86 -7.63 7.13
CA SER A 75 22.12 -8.04 6.53
C SER A 75 23.13 -6.92 6.44
N SER A 76 24.20 -7.14 7.20
CA SER A 76 25.55 -6.59 7.04
C SER A 76 25.79 -5.18 7.58
N THR A 77 25.79 -5.04 8.91
CA THR A 77 26.94 -4.33 9.51
C THR A 77 28.12 -5.30 9.42
N PRO A 78 29.16 -5.02 8.61
CA PRO A 78 30.29 -5.92 8.48
C PRO A 78 31.03 -6.01 9.81
N GLU A 79 31.32 -7.25 10.18
CA GLU A 79 32.17 -7.67 11.28
C GLU A 79 33.57 -7.06 11.12
N PHE A 80 33.79 -5.84 11.62
CA PHE A 80 35.14 -5.27 11.72
C PHE A 80 35.81 -5.85 12.97
N GLY A 81 36.36 -7.05 12.81
CA GLY A 81 37.32 -7.60 13.75
C GLY A 81 38.51 -6.66 13.90
N THR A 82 38.63 -6.06 15.10
CA THR A 82 39.88 -5.45 15.58
C THR A 82 40.03 -5.68 17.09
N PHE A 83 40.62 -6.83 17.42
CA PHE A 83 41.59 -7.13 18.48
C PHE A 83 41.54 -6.36 19.83
N PRO A 84 41.52 -7.06 20.99
CA PRO A 84 41.73 -6.42 22.29
C PRO A 84 43.17 -5.93 22.41
N VAL A 85 43.35 -4.67 22.82
CA VAL A 85 44.64 -4.15 23.28
C VAL A 85 44.63 -4.22 24.80
N GLU A 86 45.61 -4.94 25.32
CA GLU A 86 45.93 -5.15 26.74
C GLU A 86 46.24 -3.85 27.49
#